data_AF-A0A5D3CPT2-F1
#
_entry.id   AF-A0A5D3CPT2-F1
#
_cell.length_a   1.000
_cell.length_b   1.000
_cell.length_c   1.000
_cell.angle_alpha   90.00
_cell.angle_beta   90.00
_cell.angle_gamma   90.00
#
_symmetry.space_group_name_H-M   'P 1'
#
loop_
_entity.id
_entity.type
_entity.pdbx_description
1 polymer ?
#
loop_
_entity_poly.entity_id
_entity_poly.type
_entity_poly.pdbx_seq_one_letter_code
_entity_poly.pdbx_strand_id
1 'polypeptide(L)'
;MDRRRRNVNEPLVAFGPPGSSGELNVSVIVSSVPPDFSIEAFGGPNEVGEAVIRTITRASKRSDLKGTLIQTTLREDLLTKYYELEFKVESTAFQRHNIAVCCARRGKLYTLNAQAPESEWPGLKSKMKTIASSFCLSA
;
A
#
# COMPACT_ATOMS: atom_id res chain seq x y z
N MET A 1 -1.87 -29.81 12.59
CA MET A 1 -2.47 -28.47 12.77
C MET A 1 -2.10 -27.63 11.57
N ASP A 2 -3.09 -27.41 10.70
CA ASP A 2 -2.90 -26.81 9.38
C ASP A 2 -2.56 -25.32 9.52
N ARG A 3 -1.26 -25.01 9.59
CA ARG A 3 -0.77 -23.64 9.51
C ARG A 3 -0.85 -23.24 8.04
N ARG A 4 -2.08 -23.01 7.54
CA ARG A 4 -2.34 -22.31 6.29
C ARG A 4 -1.44 -21.08 6.32
N ARG A 5 -0.35 -21.09 5.54
CA ARG A 5 0.50 -19.92 5.37
C ARG A 5 -0.46 -18.86 4.82
N ARG A 6 -0.97 -17.97 5.67
CA ARG A 6 -1.67 -16.77 5.20
C ARG A 6 -0.68 -16.12 4.26
N ASN A 7 -1.03 -16.02 2.98
CA ASN A 7 -0.26 -15.20 2.08
C ASN A 7 -0.22 -13.82 2.72
N VAL A 8 0.99 -13.36 3.05
CA VAL A 8 1.23 -12.08 3.74
C VAL A 8 0.72 -10.89 2.90
N ASN A 9 0.37 -11.15 1.63
CA ASN A 9 -0.12 -10.19 0.65
C ASN A 9 -1.65 -10.21 0.45
N GLU A 10 -2.42 -11.06 1.15
CA GLU A 10 -3.88 -11.05 1.03
C GLU A 10 -4.49 -9.93 1.89
N PRO A 11 -5.37 -9.10 1.32
CA PRO A 11 -6.01 -8.04 2.08
C PRO A 11 -6.95 -8.62 3.14
N LEU A 12 -6.92 -8.04 4.33
CA LEU A 12 -7.91 -8.32 5.37
C LEU A 12 -9.30 -7.85 4.94
N VAL A 13 -9.33 -6.71 4.24
CA VAL A 13 -10.56 -6.13 3.67
C VAL A 13 -10.21 -5.38 2.38
N ALA A 14 -11.13 -5.41 1.42
CA ALA A 14 -11.04 -4.66 0.17
C ALA A 14 -12.42 -4.15 -0.26
N PHE A 15 -12.46 -2.95 -0.83
CA PHE A 15 -13.66 -2.30 -1.35
C PHE A 15 -13.40 -1.77 -2.75
N GLY A 16 -14.35 -1.98 -3.67
CA GLY A 16 -14.29 -1.46 -5.03
C GLY A 16 -15.68 -1.47 -5.67
N PRO A 17 -15.86 -0.83 -6.84
CA PRO A 17 -17.17 -0.79 -7.51
C PRO A 17 -17.64 -2.20 -7.89
N PRO A 18 -18.90 -2.56 -7.64
CA PRO A 18 -19.44 -3.86 -8.00
C PRO A 18 -19.41 -4.07 -9.51
N GLY A 19 -19.05 -5.27 -9.97
CA GLY A 19 -19.00 -5.62 -11.40
C GLY A 19 -17.85 -4.99 -12.19
N SER A 20 -16.90 -4.32 -11.53
CA SER A 20 -15.69 -3.77 -12.18
C SER A 20 -14.59 -4.83 -12.35
N SER A 21 -13.51 -4.47 -13.06
CA SER A 21 -12.29 -5.29 -13.18
C SER A 21 -11.55 -5.47 -11.85
N GLY A 22 -11.95 -4.75 -10.80
CA GLY A 22 -11.25 -4.69 -9.52
C GLY A 22 -9.99 -3.83 -9.56
N GLU A 23 -9.71 -3.08 -10.63
CA GLU A 23 -8.56 -2.17 -10.69
C GLU A 23 -8.74 -0.89 -9.88
N LEU A 24 -9.98 -0.45 -9.71
CA LEU A 24 -10.35 0.62 -8.81
C LEU A 24 -10.76 0.01 -7.46
N ASN A 25 -9.87 0.07 -6.47
CA ASN A 25 -10.17 -0.43 -5.13
C ASN A 25 -9.36 0.26 -4.04
N VAL A 26 -9.84 0.15 -2.81
CA VAL A 26 -9.06 0.37 -1.60
C VAL A 26 -9.00 -0.93 -0.82
N SER A 27 -7.81 -1.28 -0.33
CA SER A 27 -7.59 -2.50 0.44
C SER A 27 -6.72 -2.22 1.67
N VAL A 28 -6.90 -3.03 2.72
CA VAL A 28 -6.06 -2.99 3.91
C VAL A 28 -5.47 -4.37 4.13
N ILE A 29 -4.14 -4.43 4.15
CA ILE A 29 -3.36 -5.62 4.46
C ILE A 29 -2.84 -5.48 5.88
N VAL A 30 -2.92 -6.56 6.66
CA VAL A 30 -2.41 -6.61 8.04
C VAL A 30 -1.47 -7.79 8.18
N SER A 31 -0.22 -7.49 8.49
CA SER A 31 0.86 -8.46 8.61
C SER A 31 1.41 -8.47 10.03
N SER A 32 1.76 -9.65 10.54
CA SER A 32 2.45 -9.78 11.83
C SER A 32 3.93 -9.41 11.68
N VAL A 33 4.42 -8.59 12.59
CA VAL A 33 5.83 -8.16 12.69
C VAL A 33 6.31 -8.34 14.13
N PRO A 34 7.63 -8.36 14.40
CA PRO A 34 8.14 -8.39 15.77
C PRO A 34 7.49 -7.32 16.67
N PRO A 35 7.27 -7.57 17.97
CA PRO A 35 6.58 -6.62 18.87
C PRO A 35 7.27 -5.26 18.97
N ASP A 36 8.59 -5.24 18.83
CA ASP A 36 9.51 -4.09 18.84
C ASP A 36 9.71 -3.47 17.45
N PHE A 37 9.03 -3.99 16.43
CA PHE A 37 9.13 -3.48 15.07
C PHE A 37 8.62 -2.03 14.99
N SER A 38 9.50 -1.13 14.56
CA SER A 38 9.16 0.22 14.12
C SER A 38 9.24 0.28 12.59
N ILE A 39 8.32 1.01 11.97
CA ILE A 39 8.38 1.24 10.51
C ILE A 39 9.69 1.91 10.07
N GLU A 40 10.32 2.66 10.99
CA GLU A 40 11.62 3.30 10.78
C GLU A 40 12.77 2.29 10.62
N ALA A 41 12.57 1.03 11.01
CA ALA A 41 13.53 -0.04 10.76
C ALA A 41 13.73 -0.33 9.26
N PHE A 42 12.76 0.08 8.43
CA PHE A 42 12.90 0.03 6.97
C PHE A 42 13.59 1.28 6.38
N GLY A 43 13.98 2.24 7.20
CA GLY A 43 14.52 3.54 6.78
C GLY A 43 13.44 4.63 6.76
N GLY A 44 13.71 5.72 6.04
CA GLY A 44 12.76 6.81 5.85
C GLY A 44 11.67 6.47 4.83
N PRO A 45 10.72 7.40 4.60
CA PRO A 45 9.61 7.18 3.66
C PRO A 45 10.06 6.81 2.24
N ASN A 46 11.19 7.32 1.78
CA ASN A 46 11.75 6.99 0.46
C ASN A 46 12.26 5.55 0.40
N GLU A 47 13.03 5.11 1.39
CA GLU A 47 13.55 3.75 1.47
C GLU A 47 12.42 2.72 1.55
N VAL A 48 11.38 3.04 2.33
CA VAL A 48 10.15 2.23 2.40
C VAL A 48 9.42 2.22 1.06
N GLY A 49 9.26 3.38 0.43
CA GLY A 49 8.64 3.49 -0.89
C GLY A 49 9.34 2.61 -1.91
N GLU A 50 10.65 2.69 -1.98
CA GLU A 50 11.44 1.82 -2.87
C GLU A 50 11.34 0.34 -2.49
N ALA A 51 11.31 -0.01 -1.20
CA ALA A 51 11.13 -1.39 -0.76
C ALA A 51 9.76 -1.95 -1.19
N VAL A 52 8.70 -1.15 -1.10
CA VAL A 52 7.36 -1.50 -1.59
C VAL A 52 7.39 -1.73 -3.09
N ILE A 53 7.98 -0.81 -3.87
CA ILE A 53 8.13 -0.97 -5.33
C ILE A 53 8.92 -2.23 -5.68
N ARG A 54 10.04 -2.46 -5.01
CA ARG A 54 10.86 -3.67 -5.19
C ARG A 54 10.07 -4.94 -4.86
N THR A 55 9.22 -4.90 -3.85
CA THR A 55 8.40 -6.06 -3.46
C THR A 55 7.34 -6.35 -4.51
N ILE A 56 6.64 -5.32 -4.99
CA ILE A 56 5.61 -5.45 -6.04
C ILE A 56 6.24 -6.00 -7.33
N THR A 57 7.36 -5.41 -7.76
CA THR A 57 8.07 -5.81 -8.99
C THR A 57 8.68 -7.21 -8.90
N ARG A 58 9.22 -7.61 -7.74
CA ARG A 58 9.75 -8.98 -7.54
C ARG A 58 8.68 -10.04 -7.38
N ALA A 59 7.54 -9.70 -6.75
CA ALA A 59 6.46 -10.65 -6.53
C ALA A 59 5.81 -11.06 -7.87
N SER A 60 5.75 -10.16 -8.84
CA SER A 60 5.40 -10.51 -10.19
C SER A 60 6.59 -11.18 -10.87
N LYS A 61 6.51 -12.48 -11.21
CA LYS A 61 7.47 -13.15 -12.11
C LYS A 61 7.45 -12.58 -13.55
N ARG A 62 6.87 -11.41 -13.75
CA ARG A 62 6.64 -10.73 -15.00
C ARG A 62 7.75 -9.71 -15.21
N SER A 63 8.56 -9.93 -16.23
CA SER A 63 9.70 -9.07 -16.57
C SER A 63 9.30 -7.69 -17.09
N ASP A 64 8.01 -7.47 -17.41
CA ASP A 64 7.48 -6.22 -17.94
C ASP A 64 6.87 -5.29 -16.87
N LEU A 65 6.87 -5.69 -15.59
CA LEU A 65 6.34 -4.83 -14.52
C LEU A 65 7.37 -3.76 -14.11
N LYS A 66 7.02 -2.50 -14.32
CA LYS A 66 7.79 -1.33 -13.88
C LYS A 66 7.04 -0.60 -12.77
N GLY A 67 7.70 -0.37 -11.64
CA GLY A 67 7.18 0.48 -10.58
C GLY A 67 7.95 1.79 -10.47
N THR A 68 7.24 2.90 -10.29
CA THR A 68 7.83 4.24 -10.18
C THR A 68 7.30 4.93 -8.93
N LEU A 69 8.18 5.25 -7.99
CA LEU A 69 7.84 6.05 -6.81
C LEU A 69 7.72 7.53 -7.23
N ILE A 70 6.61 8.18 -6.88
CA ILE A 70 6.32 9.57 -7.28
C ILE A 70 6.54 10.52 -6.12
N GLN A 71 5.95 10.21 -4.97
CA GLN A 71 6.02 11.06 -3.80
C GLN A 71 5.97 10.20 -2.55
N THR A 72 6.69 10.62 -1.53
CA THR A 72 6.59 10.08 -0.18
C THR A 72 6.28 11.20 0.79
N THR A 73 5.52 10.89 1.83
CA THR A 73 5.16 11.84 2.87
C THR A 73 5.11 11.12 4.20
N LEU A 74 5.71 11.73 5.21
CA LEU A 74 5.61 11.28 6.60
C LEU A 74 4.50 12.06 7.28
N ARG A 75 3.51 11.34 7.81
CA ARG A 75 2.53 11.88 8.75
C ARG A 75 2.72 11.18 10.08
N GLU A 76 2.58 11.91 11.17
CA GLU A 76 2.69 11.33 12.51
C GLU A 76 1.54 11.80 13.40
N ASP A 77 1.06 10.89 14.24
CA ASP A 77 0.25 11.21 15.41
C ASP A 77 1.07 10.94 16.68
N LEU A 78 0.46 11.10 17.87
CA LEU A 78 1.15 10.93 19.15
C LEU A 78 1.79 9.55 19.36
N LEU A 79 1.31 8.51 18.68
CA LEU A 79 1.67 7.11 18.94
C LEU A 79 2.15 6.36 17.70
N THR A 80 1.97 6.91 16.50
CA THR A 80 2.16 6.17 15.24
C THR A 80 2.65 7.08 14.11
N LYS A 81 3.64 6.58 13.37
CA LYS A 81 4.11 7.16 12.12
C LYS A 81 3.43 6.46 10.93
N TYR A 82 2.95 7.26 9.99
CA TYR A 82 2.28 6.84 8.76
C TYR A 82 3.12 7.28 7.58
N TYR A 83 3.58 6.29 6.81
CA TYR A 83 4.38 6.52 5.62
C TYR A 83 3.44 6.44 4.43
N GLU A 84 3.16 7.59 3.85
CA GLU A 84 2.30 7.73 2.68
C GLU A 84 3.17 7.72 1.41
N LEU A 85 2.80 6.88 0.45
CA LEU A 85 3.60 6.57 -0.73
C LEU A 85 2.69 6.68 -1.97
N GLU A 86 2.91 7.68 -2.81
CA GLU A 86 2.28 7.80 -4.14
C GLU A 86 3.21 7.14 -5.17
N PHE A 87 2.70 6.19 -5.94
CA PHE A 87 3.48 5.46 -6.93
C PHE A 87 2.64 4.93 -8.08
N LYS A 88 3.31 4.60 -9.18
CA LYS A 88 2.73 3.94 -10.35
C LYS A 88 3.26 2.53 -10.49
N VAL A 89 2.41 1.64 -11.00
CA VAL A 89 2.76 0.30 -11.43
C VAL A 89 2.27 0.10 -12.85
N GLU A 90 3.19 -0.14 -13.76
CA GLU A 90 2.96 -0.20 -15.20
C GLU A 90 3.42 -1.55 -15.75
N SER A 91 2.63 -2.13 -16.64
CA SER A 91 2.95 -3.33 -17.42
C SER A 91 2.37 -3.20 -18.82
N THR A 92 2.62 -4.20 -19.68
CA THR A 92 1.99 -4.28 -21.00
C THR A 92 0.46 -4.49 -20.92
N ALA A 93 -0.03 -5.05 -19.81
CA ALA A 93 -1.43 -5.41 -19.64
C ALA A 93 -2.26 -4.38 -18.86
N PHE A 94 -1.62 -3.61 -17.97
CA PHE A 94 -2.31 -2.64 -17.13
C PHE A 94 -1.36 -1.52 -16.67
N GLN A 95 -1.94 -0.37 -16.35
CA GLN A 95 -1.26 0.76 -15.73
C GLN A 95 -2.10 1.27 -14.58
N ARG A 96 -1.52 1.29 -13.38
CA ARG A 96 -2.20 1.66 -12.16
C ARG A 96 -1.45 2.73 -11.41
N HIS A 97 -2.22 3.58 -10.77
CA HIS A 97 -1.75 4.57 -9.82
C HIS A 97 -2.22 4.19 -8.43
N ASN A 98 -1.30 4.28 -7.48
CA ASN A 98 -1.51 3.83 -6.12
C ASN A 98 -1.11 4.91 -5.13
N ILE A 99 -1.89 5.03 -4.06
CA ILE A 99 -1.42 5.62 -2.80
C ILE A 99 -1.48 4.54 -1.74
N ALA A 100 -0.31 4.22 -1.17
CA ALA A 100 -0.22 3.34 -0.02
C ALA A 100 0.05 4.13 1.26
N VAL A 101 -0.48 3.66 2.38
CA VAL A 101 -0.18 4.16 3.72
C VAL A 101 0.27 3.00 4.57
N CYS A 102 1.51 3.06 5.04
CA CYS A 102 2.12 2.04 5.89
C CYS A 102 2.29 2.57 7.32
N CYS A 103 1.90 1.80 8.32
CA CYS A 103 2.17 2.10 9.72
C CYS A 103 2.27 0.82 10.55
N ALA A 104 2.97 0.87 11.68
CA ALA A 104 3.13 -0.28 12.57
C ALA A 104 2.74 0.08 14.01
N ARG A 105 2.01 -0.81 14.67
CA ARG A 105 1.64 -0.68 16.09
C ARG A 105 1.36 -2.05 16.70
N ARG A 106 1.93 -2.30 17.88
CA ARG A 106 1.70 -3.52 18.69
C ARG A 106 1.93 -4.83 17.91
N GLY A 107 3.08 -4.98 17.27
CA GLY A 107 3.46 -6.20 16.52
C GLY A 107 2.67 -6.45 15.24
N LYS A 108 2.01 -5.41 14.70
CA LYS A 108 1.27 -5.46 13.44
C LYS A 108 1.72 -4.34 12.51
N LEU A 109 1.96 -4.68 11.25
CA LEU A 109 2.15 -3.76 10.14
C LEU A 109 0.83 -3.67 9.37
N TYR A 110 0.33 -2.44 9.23
CA TYR A 110 -0.86 -2.11 8.48
C TYR A 110 -0.46 -1.41 7.20
N THR A 111 -1.03 -1.85 6.10
CA THR A 111 -0.82 -1.24 4.79
C THR A 111 -2.18 -1.00 4.15
N LEU A 112 -2.61 0.25 4.08
CA LEU A 112 -3.68 0.64 3.18
C LEU A 112 -3.10 0.82 1.78
N ASN A 113 -3.80 0.33 0.76
CA ASN A 113 -3.46 0.54 -0.64
C ASN A 113 -4.73 0.95 -1.39
N ALA A 114 -4.79 2.23 -1.78
CA ALA A 114 -5.81 2.77 -2.67
C ALA A 114 -5.25 2.79 -4.09
N GLN A 115 -5.92 2.12 -5.02
CA GLN A 115 -5.47 1.96 -6.40
C GLN A 115 -6.58 2.32 -7.40
N ALA A 116 -6.16 2.83 -8.54
CA ALA A 116 -7.03 3.12 -9.68
C ALA A 116 -6.28 2.91 -11.00
N PRO A 117 -7.00 2.68 -12.12
CA PRO A 117 -6.43 2.78 -13.45
C PRO A 117 -5.79 4.16 -13.67
N GLU A 118 -4.61 4.20 -14.30
CA GLU A 118 -3.90 5.46 -14.57
C GLU A 118 -4.74 6.43 -15.43
N SER A 119 -5.57 5.90 -16.34
CA SER A 119 -6.48 6.69 -17.17
C SER A 119 -7.54 7.46 -16.36
N GLU A 120 -7.98 6.90 -15.24
CA GLU A 120 -8.99 7.50 -14.35
C GLU A 120 -8.36 8.34 -13.22
N TRP A 121 -7.04 8.21 -13.02
CA TRP A 121 -6.34 8.85 -11.92
C TRP A 121 -6.58 10.36 -11.79
N PRO A 122 -6.54 11.17 -12.87
CA PRO A 122 -6.75 12.62 -12.74
C PRO A 122 -8.10 12.99 -12.09
N GLY A 123 -9.16 12.22 -12.36
CA GLY A 123 -10.49 12.44 -11.77
C GLY A 123 -10.64 11.88 -10.34
N LEU A 124 -9.79 10.92 -9.97
CA LEU A 124 -9.86 10.24 -8.67
C LEU A 124 -8.82 10.70 -7.67
N LYS A 125 -7.75 11.38 -8.11
CA LYS A 125 -6.58 11.76 -7.30
C LYS A 125 -6.97 12.42 -5.98
N SER A 126 -7.88 13.40 -6.01
CA SER A 126 -8.32 14.09 -4.79
C SER A 126 -8.99 13.12 -3.80
N LYS A 127 -9.89 12.26 -4.28
CA LYS A 127 -10.58 11.26 -3.44
C LYS A 127 -9.60 10.23 -2.87
N MET A 128 -8.64 9.78 -3.68
CA MET A 128 -7.62 8.81 -3.26
C MET A 128 -6.70 9.39 -2.19
N LYS A 129 -6.31 10.66 -2.32
CA LYS A 129 -5.57 11.38 -1.26
C LYS A 129 -6.38 11.52 0.02
N THR A 130 -7.67 11.85 -0.07
CA THR A 130 -8.55 11.90 1.11
C THR A 130 -8.68 10.54 1.79
N ILE A 131 -8.82 9.46 1.03
CA ILE A 131 -8.87 8.09 1.58
C ILE A 131 -7.57 7.79 2.33
N ALA A 132 -6.42 8.03 1.70
CA ALA A 132 -5.12 7.80 2.31
C ALA A 132 -4.92 8.61 3.61
N SER A 133 -5.22 9.92 3.59
CA SER A 133 -5.06 10.78 4.75
C SER A 133 -6.04 10.48 5.88
N SER A 134 -7.21 9.91 5.56
CA SER A 134 -8.20 9.48 6.57
C SER A 134 -7.80 8.20 7.32
N PHE A 135 -6.80 7.45 6.84
CA PHE A 135 -6.38 6.21 7.47
C PHE A 135 -5.65 6.49 8.79
N CYS A 136 -6.19 5.98 9.89
CA CYS A 136 -5.57 6.08 11.21
C CYS A 136 -5.83 4.81 12.03
N LEU A 137 -4.96 4.55 13.01
CA LEU A 137 -5.17 3.50 13.98
C LEU A 137 -5.94 4.08 15.16
N SER A 138 -7.16 3.62 15.40
CA SER A 138 -7.93 4.02 16.59
C SER A 138 -7.21 3.60 17.88
N ALA A 139 -7.47 4.34 18.96
CA ALA A 139 -6.84 4.14 20.27
C ALA A 139 -7.03 2.73 20.84
#